data_AF-A0A936WJI2-F1
#
_entry.id   AF-A0A936WJI2-F1
#
_cell.length_a   1.000
_cell.length_b   1.000
_cell.length_c   1.000
_cell.angle_alpha   90.00
_cell.angle_beta   90.00
_cell.angle_gamma   90.00
#
_symmetry.space_group_name_H-M   'P 1'
#
loop_
_entity.id
_entity.type
_entity.pdbx_description
1 polymer ?
#
loop_
_entity_poly.entity_id
_entity_poly.type
_entity_poly.pdbx_seq_one_letter_code
_entity_poly.pdbx_strand_id
1 'polypeptide(L)'
;MVGPTDLAAAESPDHLTASGEEIQYLMASCRRYFKGFPENFTETSVGVRPILGQKGPEKLLSRGFRVIDHGREGASRLVTVAGGKMSDFRLMGEEAGDAVSRYLKTAGPCWTRTLALDGQKITDATVGGPPSTRLKEWLDLHPRLREAHALGWLGVAFARHLARKVFGGSRPSNVEDVLVHYAK
;
A
#
# COMPACT_ATOMS: atom_id res chain seq x y z
N MET A 1 -8.04 -0.59 -18.75
CA MET A 1 -7.85 -1.81 -17.94
C MET A 1 -9.08 -2.03 -17.07
N VAL A 2 -9.59 -3.25 -16.98
CA VAL A 2 -10.76 -3.60 -16.14
C VAL A 2 -10.34 -4.69 -15.16
N GLY A 3 -10.75 -4.56 -13.91
CA GLY A 3 -10.45 -5.52 -12.85
C GLY A 3 -10.69 -4.93 -11.45
N PRO A 4 -10.25 -5.63 -10.39
CA PRO A 4 -9.78 -7.01 -10.38
C PRO A 4 -10.90 -8.00 -10.01
N THR A 5 -10.57 -9.29 -10.03
CA THR A 5 -11.33 -10.37 -9.38
C THR A 5 -10.69 -10.70 -8.01
N ASP A 6 -11.47 -11.33 -7.13
CA ASP A 6 -11.04 -11.83 -5.82
C ASP A 6 -11.44 -13.31 -5.74
N LEU A 7 -10.52 -14.18 -6.15
CA LEU A 7 -10.65 -15.63 -6.16
C LEU A 7 -9.45 -16.27 -5.46
N ALA A 8 -9.71 -17.34 -4.72
CA ALA A 8 -8.65 -18.14 -4.14
C ALA A 8 -7.85 -18.82 -5.25
N ALA A 9 -6.55 -18.58 -5.30
CA ALA A 9 -5.67 -19.25 -6.24
C ALA A 9 -5.47 -20.72 -5.81
N ALA A 10 -5.85 -21.65 -6.68
CA ALA A 10 -5.65 -23.09 -6.47
C ALA A 10 -4.32 -23.60 -7.07
N GLU A 11 -3.67 -22.80 -7.91
CA GLU A 11 -2.51 -23.17 -8.71
C GLU A 11 -1.28 -22.31 -8.38
N SER A 12 -0.11 -22.73 -8.89
CA SER A 12 1.15 -21.99 -8.73
C SER A 12 1.03 -20.58 -9.34
N PRO A 13 1.60 -19.54 -8.69
CA PRO A 13 1.67 -18.19 -9.24
C PRO A 13 2.29 -18.10 -10.64
N ASP A 14 3.17 -19.05 -10.99
CA ASP A 14 3.90 -19.05 -12.27
C ASP A 14 3.04 -19.50 -13.48
N HIS A 15 1.86 -20.08 -13.23
CA HIS A 15 1.01 -20.68 -14.27
C HIS A 15 -0.40 -20.10 -14.33
N LEU A 16 -0.63 -18.98 -13.64
CA LEU A 16 -1.95 -18.37 -13.58
C LEU A 16 -2.36 -17.81 -14.94
N THR A 17 -3.62 -18.00 -15.27
CA THR A 17 -4.28 -17.39 -16.43
C THR A 17 -5.65 -16.86 -16.02
N ALA A 18 -6.11 -15.80 -16.68
CA ALA A 18 -7.47 -15.29 -16.45
C ALA A 18 -8.49 -16.26 -17.07
N SER A 19 -9.42 -16.75 -16.27
CA SER A 19 -10.46 -17.65 -16.76
C SER A 19 -11.52 -16.90 -17.59
N GLY A 20 -12.21 -17.63 -18.48
CA GLY A 20 -13.34 -17.08 -19.24
C GLY A 20 -14.46 -16.54 -18.35
N GLU A 21 -14.68 -17.17 -17.19
CA GLU A 21 -15.68 -16.75 -16.20
C GLU A 21 -15.32 -15.41 -15.55
N GLU A 22 -14.04 -15.21 -15.18
CA GLU A 22 -13.56 -13.93 -14.64
C GLU A 22 -13.70 -12.81 -15.66
N ILE A 23 -13.36 -13.07 -16.92
CA ILE A 23 -13.50 -12.10 -18.00
C ILE A 23 -14.97 -11.72 -18.16
N GLN A 24 -15.88 -12.70 -18.26
CA GLN A 24 -17.31 -12.46 -18.38
C GLN A 24 -17.87 -11.69 -17.17
N TYR A 25 -17.43 -12.03 -15.96
CA TYR A 25 -17.80 -11.33 -14.74
C TYR A 25 -17.43 -9.83 -14.80
N LEU A 26 -16.21 -9.52 -15.24
CA LEU A 26 -15.73 -8.15 -15.37
C LEU A 26 -16.48 -7.37 -16.47
N MET A 27 -16.66 -7.98 -17.64
CA MET A 27 -17.41 -7.39 -18.76
C MET A 27 -18.87 -7.09 -18.36
N ALA A 28 -19.55 -8.06 -17.76
CA ALA A 28 -20.91 -7.90 -17.27
C ALA A 28 -20.99 -6.81 -16.20
N SER A 29 -19.98 -6.73 -15.32
CA SER A 29 -19.90 -5.69 -14.29
C SER A 29 -19.79 -4.28 -14.88
N CYS A 30 -19.00 -4.10 -15.95
CA CYS A 30 -18.93 -2.84 -16.67
C CYS A 30 -20.24 -2.49 -17.37
N ARG A 31 -20.90 -3.46 -18.02
CA ARG A 31 -22.17 -3.24 -18.75
C ARG A 31 -23.33 -2.76 -17.89
N ARG A 32 -23.31 -3.05 -16.58
CA ARG A 32 -24.28 -2.49 -15.64
C ARG A 32 -24.28 -0.95 -15.63
N TYR A 33 -23.12 -0.34 -15.85
CA TYR A 33 -22.95 1.11 -15.80
C TYR A 33 -22.74 1.73 -17.18
N PHE A 34 -22.12 0.99 -18.11
CA PHE A 34 -21.78 1.44 -19.45
C PHE A 34 -22.48 0.56 -20.49
N LYS A 35 -23.67 0.98 -20.94
CA LYS A 35 -24.50 0.19 -21.87
C LYS A 35 -23.80 -0.17 -23.19
N GLY A 36 -22.86 0.66 -23.65
CA GLY A 36 -22.04 0.43 -24.85
C GLY A 36 -20.66 -0.17 -24.59
N PHE A 37 -20.44 -0.82 -23.44
CA PHE A 37 -19.13 -1.36 -23.10
C PHE A 37 -18.71 -2.48 -24.09
N PRO A 38 -17.52 -2.38 -24.72
CA PRO A 38 -17.07 -3.30 -25.76
C PRO A 38 -16.97 -4.76 -25.29
N GLU A 39 -17.04 -5.69 -26.24
CA GLU A 39 -16.81 -7.14 -26.00
C GLU A 39 -15.37 -7.57 -26.21
N ASN A 40 -14.61 -6.79 -26.98
CA ASN A 40 -13.23 -7.07 -27.30
C ASN A 40 -12.27 -6.54 -26.23
N PHE A 41 -11.21 -7.30 -26.00
CA PHE A 41 -10.05 -6.91 -25.20
C PHE A 41 -8.77 -7.35 -25.93
N THR A 42 -7.66 -6.66 -25.69
CA THR A 42 -6.38 -6.96 -26.36
C THR A 42 -5.53 -7.93 -25.54
N GLU A 43 -5.51 -7.75 -24.22
CA GLU A 43 -4.64 -8.50 -23.32
C GLU A 43 -5.33 -8.73 -21.97
N THR A 44 -4.89 -9.78 -21.28
CA THR A 44 -5.25 -10.07 -19.89
C THR A 44 -3.99 -10.07 -19.03
N SER A 45 -4.12 -9.59 -17.80
CA SER A 45 -3.06 -9.63 -16.80
C SER A 45 -3.63 -10.25 -15.52
N VAL A 46 -2.86 -11.15 -14.93
CA VAL A 46 -3.24 -11.89 -13.73
C VAL A 46 -2.10 -11.83 -12.73
N GLY A 47 -2.44 -11.85 -11.45
CA GLY A 47 -1.47 -11.89 -10.36
C GLY A 47 -2.13 -12.31 -9.06
N VAL A 48 -1.35 -13.01 -8.23
CA VAL A 48 -1.79 -13.41 -6.89
C VAL A 48 -1.29 -12.44 -5.84
N ARG A 49 -2.16 -12.15 -4.87
CA ARG A 49 -1.82 -11.31 -3.73
C ARG A 49 -1.28 -12.21 -2.60
N PRO A 50 -0.07 -11.97 -2.08
CA PRO A 50 0.48 -12.76 -0.98
C PRO A 50 -0.18 -12.31 0.34
N ILE A 51 -1.42 -12.73 0.61
CA ILE A 51 -2.17 -12.23 1.77
C ILE A 51 -1.70 -12.89 3.06
N LEU A 52 -1.48 -12.08 4.10
CA LEU A 52 -1.16 -12.55 5.45
C LEU A 52 -2.44 -12.89 6.24
N GLY A 53 -2.62 -14.15 6.62
CA GLY A 53 -3.72 -14.60 7.48
C GLY A 53 -3.96 -16.11 7.43
N GLN A 54 -4.82 -16.62 8.34
CA GLN A 54 -5.28 -18.01 8.33
C GLN A 54 -6.47 -18.19 7.35
N LYS A 55 -6.83 -19.45 7.05
CA LYS A 55 -8.00 -19.80 6.21
C LYS A 55 -9.27 -19.07 6.71
N GLY A 56 -9.94 -18.34 5.81
CA GLY A 56 -11.17 -17.58 6.05
C GLY A 56 -11.61 -16.81 4.79
N PRO A 57 -12.78 -16.15 4.77
CA PRO A 57 -13.23 -15.38 3.61
C PRO A 57 -12.23 -14.28 3.25
N GLU A 58 -11.77 -14.20 1.99
CA GLU A 58 -10.70 -13.29 1.55
C GLU A 58 -10.93 -11.82 1.92
N LYS A 59 -12.20 -11.40 2.00
CA LYS A 59 -12.60 -10.03 2.38
C LYS A 59 -12.21 -9.63 3.81
N LEU A 60 -11.97 -10.61 4.70
CA LEU A 60 -11.63 -10.38 6.11
C LEU A 60 -10.13 -10.50 6.38
N LEU A 61 -9.33 -10.87 5.38
CA LEU A 61 -7.90 -11.02 5.55
C LEU A 61 -7.18 -9.67 5.57
N SER A 62 -6.21 -9.54 6.47
CA SER A 62 -5.43 -8.32 6.61
C SER A 62 -4.57 -8.09 5.36
N ARG A 63 -4.82 -6.98 4.66
CA ARG A 63 -4.00 -6.54 3.52
C ARG A 63 -2.72 -5.79 3.96
N GLY A 64 -2.33 -5.91 5.23
CA GLY A 64 -1.09 -5.32 5.73
C GLY A 64 0.14 -6.13 5.32
N PHE A 65 1.33 -5.56 5.54
CA PHE A 65 2.58 -6.31 5.50
C PHE A 65 3.08 -6.62 6.90
N ARG A 66 4.02 -7.56 6.99
CA ARG A 66 4.87 -7.78 8.16
C ARG A 66 6.31 -8.01 7.74
N VAL A 67 7.22 -7.47 8.53
CA VAL A 67 8.66 -7.77 8.49
C VAL A 67 8.97 -8.65 9.70
N ILE A 68 9.46 -9.86 9.45
CA ILE A 68 9.74 -10.88 10.47
C ILE A 68 11.24 -11.07 10.56
N ASP A 69 11.77 -10.84 11.76
CA ASP A 69 13.18 -11.08 12.12
C ASP A 69 13.27 -12.44 12.83
N HIS A 70 13.91 -13.41 12.18
CA HIS A 70 13.98 -14.79 12.66
C HIS A 70 15.15 -15.03 13.63
N GLY A 71 15.81 -13.99 14.13
CA GLY A 71 16.94 -14.14 15.05
C GLY A 71 16.61 -14.87 16.36
N ARG A 72 15.37 -14.75 16.84
CA ARG A 72 14.90 -15.51 18.02
C ARG A 72 14.68 -17.00 17.74
N GLU A 73 14.52 -17.37 16.48
CA GLU A 73 14.29 -18.74 16.02
C GLU A 73 15.60 -19.46 15.64
N GLY A 74 16.75 -18.84 15.92
CA GLY A 74 18.08 -19.37 15.55
C GLY A 74 18.55 -18.98 14.14
N ALA A 75 17.71 -18.31 13.35
CA ALA A 75 18.02 -17.86 11.99
C ALA A 75 18.36 -16.35 11.96
N SER A 76 19.43 -15.96 12.68
CA SER A 76 19.84 -14.55 12.88
C SER A 76 20.18 -13.73 11.64
N ARG A 77 20.22 -14.34 10.45
CA ARG A 77 20.50 -13.68 9.16
C ARG A 77 19.34 -13.78 8.18
N LEU A 78 18.16 -14.15 8.66
CA LEU A 78 16.96 -14.28 7.84
C LEU A 78 15.94 -13.22 8.26
N VAL A 79 15.55 -12.39 7.29
CA VAL A 79 14.44 -11.45 7.41
C VAL A 79 13.43 -11.79 6.33
N THR A 80 12.18 -11.97 6.72
CA THR A 80 11.07 -12.25 5.80
C THR A 80 10.17 -11.03 5.70
N VAL A 81 9.87 -10.60 4.48
CA VAL A 81 8.83 -9.60 4.19
C VAL A 81 7.65 -10.32 3.58
N ALA A 82 6.49 -10.24 4.21
CA ALA A 82 5.28 -10.91 3.75
C ALA A 82 4.11 -9.93 3.67
N GLY A 83 3.23 -10.14 2.69
CA GLY A 83 2.08 -9.27 2.45
C GLY A 83 2.42 -7.90 1.90
N GLY A 84 1.56 -6.95 2.23
CA GLY A 84 1.69 -5.57 1.78
C GLY A 84 0.96 -5.24 0.49
N LYS A 85 1.15 -3.98 0.10
CA LYS A 85 0.60 -3.38 -1.10
C LYS A 85 1.70 -2.59 -1.78
N MET A 86 1.56 -2.39 -3.08
CA MET A 86 2.48 -1.52 -3.82
C MET A 86 2.50 -0.09 -3.23
N SER A 87 1.40 0.42 -2.67
CA SER A 87 1.37 1.71 -1.98
C SER A 87 2.29 1.80 -0.76
N ASP A 88 2.56 0.65 -0.13
CA ASP A 88 3.29 0.56 1.13
C ASP A 88 4.77 0.20 0.92
N PHE A 89 5.21 0.04 -0.34
CA PHE A 89 6.54 -0.48 -0.70
C PHE A 89 7.69 0.25 0.00
N ARG A 90 7.60 1.59 0.11
CA ARG A 90 8.62 2.42 0.76
C ARG A 90 8.71 2.12 2.25
N LEU A 91 7.56 1.93 2.92
CA LEU A 91 7.48 1.57 4.34
C LEU A 91 7.96 0.15 4.59
N MET A 92 7.61 -0.78 3.70
CA MET A 92 8.13 -2.15 3.73
C MET A 92 9.66 -2.16 3.63
N GLY A 93 10.22 -1.36 2.72
CA GLY A 93 11.67 -1.20 2.56
C GLY A 93 12.35 -0.55 3.77
N GLU A 94 11.71 0.46 4.37
CA GLU A 94 12.15 1.10 5.62
C GLU A 94 12.22 0.07 6.77
N GLU A 95 11.15 -0.67 7.03
CA GLU A 95 11.12 -1.66 8.13
C GLU A 95 12.09 -2.84 7.89
N ALA A 96 12.22 -3.31 6.64
CA ALA A 96 13.17 -4.35 6.29
C ALA A 96 14.62 -3.87 6.43
N GLY A 97 14.91 -2.66 5.95
CA GLY A 97 16.23 -2.03 6.09
C GLY A 97 16.61 -1.84 7.56
N ASP A 98 15.69 -1.32 8.38
CA ASP A 98 15.88 -1.14 9.82
C ASP A 98 16.15 -2.48 10.53
N ALA A 99 15.50 -3.57 10.11
CA ALA A 99 15.77 -4.90 10.64
C ALA A 99 17.19 -5.38 10.32
N VAL A 100 17.64 -5.20 9.08
CA VAL A 100 19.00 -5.57 8.65
C VAL A 100 20.06 -4.69 9.32
N SER A 101 19.84 -3.38 9.41
CA SER A 101 20.75 -2.43 10.06
C SER A 101 20.98 -2.75 11.54
N ARG A 102 19.93 -3.15 12.27
CA ARG A 102 20.05 -3.63 13.66
C ARG A 102 21.00 -4.81 13.78
N TYR A 103 20.96 -5.75 12.84
CA TYR A 103 21.85 -6.91 12.83
C TYR A 103 23.30 -6.51 12.50
N LEU A 104 23.48 -5.70 11.46
CA LEU A 104 24.81 -5.25 11.01
C LEU A 104 25.47 -4.23 11.96
N LYS A 105 24.74 -3.77 12.98
CA LYS A 105 25.15 -2.69 13.89
C LYS A 105 25.53 -1.42 13.14
N THR A 106 24.88 -1.17 12.00
CA THR A 106 25.03 0.06 11.24
C THR A 106 24.03 1.10 11.72
N ALA A 107 24.48 2.34 11.87
CA ALA A 107 23.68 3.43 12.40
C ALA A 107 23.27 4.40 11.28
N GLY A 108 22.01 4.82 11.30
CA GLY A 108 21.51 5.90 10.47
C GLY A 108 19.98 5.91 10.43
N PRO A 109 19.32 7.08 10.50
CA PRO A 109 17.89 7.16 10.28
C PRO A 109 17.54 6.81 8.83
N CYS A 110 16.38 6.20 8.60
CA CYS A 110 15.89 5.95 7.26
C CYS A 110 15.69 7.29 6.52
N TRP A 111 16.30 7.41 5.34
CA TRP A 111 16.30 8.62 4.51
C TRP A 111 15.35 8.53 3.32
N THR A 112 14.74 7.37 3.08
CA THR A 112 13.88 7.11 1.91
C THR A 112 12.60 7.95 1.91
N ARG A 113 12.21 8.53 3.05
CA ARG A 113 11.08 9.46 3.14
C ARG A 113 11.38 10.82 2.51
N THR A 114 12.64 11.23 2.53
CA THR A 114 13.08 12.58 2.14
C THR A 114 13.82 12.59 0.81
N LEU A 115 13.97 11.44 0.16
CA LEU A 115 14.67 11.29 -1.11
C LEU A 115 13.75 10.62 -2.13
N ALA A 116 13.65 11.23 -3.29
CA ALA A 116 13.02 10.66 -4.47
C ALA A 116 13.88 9.50 -5.03
N LEU A 117 13.30 8.71 -5.94
CA LEU A 117 13.99 7.56 -6.53
C LEU A 117 15.22 7.96 -7.36
N ASP A 118 15.26 9.19 -7.88
CA ASP A 118 16.40 9.77 -8.59
C ASP A 118 17.43 10.44 -7.66
N GLY A 119 17.21 10.37 -6.34
CA GLY A 119 18.11 10.94 -5.32
C GLY A 119 17.87 12.41 -4.99
N GLN A 120 16.85 13.06 -5.57
CA GLN A 120 16.52 14.45 -5.21
C GLN A 120 15.81 14.55 -3.86
N LYS A 121 16.05 15.64 -3.12
CA LYS A 121 15.38 15.89 -1.83
C LYS A 121 13.91 16.26 -2.05
N ILE A 122 13.02 15.58 -1.33
CA ILE A 122 11.59 15.91 -1.30
C ILE A 122 11.38 17.07 -0.32
N THR A 123 11.00 18.23 -0.82
CA THR A 123 10.83 19.46 -0.03
C THR A 123 9.45 19.60 0.62
N ASP A 124 8.45 18.84 0.16
CA ASP A 124 7.04 19.04 0.52
C ASP A 124 6.34 17.74 0.97
N ALA A 125 7.09 16.86 1.65
CA ALA A 125 6.56 15.62 2.19
C ALA A 125 5.62 15.92 3.37
N THR A 126 4.33 15.57 3.23
CA THR A 126 3.37 15.67 4.33
C THR A 126 3.83 14.85 5.53
N VAL A 127 3.96 15.52 6.68
CA VAL A 127 4.35 14.94 7.97
C VAL A 127 3.21 14.07 8.49
N GLY A 128 3.20 12.80 8.08
CA GLY A 128 2.27 11.77 8.53
C GLY A 128 2.74 10.39 8.10
N GLY A 129 3.62 9.77 8.89
CA GLY A 129 3.97 8.36 8.72
C GLY A 129 2.96 7.48 9.46
N PRO A 130 2.82 6.20 9.09
CA PRO A 130 2.08 5.24 9.91
C PRO A 130 2.69 5.17 11.33
N PRO A 131 1.91 4.70 12.32
CA PRO A 131 2.46 4.43 13.65
C PRO A 131 3.59 3.41 13.55
N SER A 132 4.56 3.47 14.47
CA SER A 132 5.62 2.47 14.58
C SER A 132 5.05 1.04 14.60
N THR A 133 5.80 0.05 14.11
CA THR A 133 5.36 -1.37 14.04
C THR A 133 4.80 -1.87 15.37
N ARG A 134 5.44 -1.55 16.50
CA ARG A 134 4.98 -1.93 17.85
C ARG A 134 3.64 -1.30 18.21
N LEU A 135 3.49 0.00 17.93
CA LEU A 135 2.23 0.70 18.17
C LEU A 135 1.13 0.14 17.26
N LYS A 136 1.45 -0.14 15.99
CA LYS A 136 0.52 -0.77 15.06
C LYS A 136 0.04 -2.13 15.57
N GLU A 137 0.94 -3.01 15.97
CA GLU A 137 0.59 -4.33 16.52
C GLU A 137 -0.27 -4.22 17.78
N TRP A 138 0.05 -3.27 18.66
CA TRP A 138 -0.75 -3.05 19.86
C TRP A 138 -2.14 -2.46 19.56
N LEU A 139 -2.22 -1.47 18.66
CA LEU A 139 -3.50 -0.93 18.17
C LEU A 139 -4.31 -2.02 17.46
N ASP A 140 -3.63 -2.99 16.84
CA ASP A 140 -4.30 -4.10 16.17
C ASP A 140 -5.07 -5.00 17.14
N LEU A 141 -4.64 -5.06 18.40
CA LEU A 141 -5.32 -5.75 19.50
C LEU A 141 -6.37 -4.89 20.22
N HIS A 142 -6.39 -3.56 19.99
CA HIS A 142 -7.25 -2.61 20.70
C HIS A 142 -8.06 -1.74 19.73
N PRO A 143 -9.17 -2.24 19.15
CA PRO A 143 -9.91 -1.58 18.08
C PRO A 143 -10.36 -0.14 18.39
N ARG A 144 -10.86 0.11 19.61
CA ARG A 144 -11.30 1.46 20.03
C ARG A 144 -10.15 2.48 20.07
N LEU A 145 -8.96 2.03 20.45
CA LEU A 145 -7.77 2.88 20.52
C LEU A 145 -7.19 3.10 19.12
N ARG A 146 -7.28 2.10 18.24
CA ARG A 146 -6.96 2.25 16.81
C ARG A 146 -7.83 3.33 16.16
N GLU A 147 -9.13 3.32 16.44
CA GLU A 147 -10.07 4.32 15.95
C GLU A 147 -9.77 5.72 16.50
N ALA A 148 -9.57 5.85 17.82
CA ALA A 148 -9.19 7.12 18.43
C ALA A 148 -7.89 7.68 17.86
N HIS A 149 -6.88 6.83 17.63
CA HIS A 149 -5.61 7.23 16.99
C HIS A 149 -5.84 7.72 15.55
N ALA A 150 -6.67 7.03 14.77
CA ALA A 150 -7.01 7.43 13.40
C ALA A 150 -7.76 8.78 13.37
N LEU A 151 -8.73 8.98 14.27
CA LEU A 151 -9.47 10.24 14.41
C LEU A 151 -8.57 11.39 14.83
N GLY A 152 -7.61 11.15 15.73
CA GLY A 152 -6.61 12.14 16.12
C GLY A 152 -5.78 12.63 14.93
N TRP A 153 -5.30 11.72 14.09
CA TRP A 153 -4.57 12.06 12.85
C TRP A 153 -5.44 12.80 11.85
N LEU A 154 -6.69 12.38 11.68
CA LEU A 154 -7.66 13.06 10.83
C LEU A 154 -7.90 14.50 11.31
N GLY A 155 -8.05 14.69 12.62
CA GLY A 155 -8.19 16.01 13.25
C GLY A 155 -6.99 16.92 12.98
N VAL A 156 -5.76 16.40 13.12
CA VAL A 156 -4.53 17.15 12.82
C VAL A 156 -4.43 17.50 11.33
N ALA A 157 -4.74 16.55 10.44
CA ALA A 157 -4.75 16.78 9.00
C ALA A 157 -5.78 17.84 8.60
N PHE A 158 -6.97 17.78 9.18
CA PHE A 158 -8.04 18.75 8.96
C PHE A 158 -7.67 20.14 9.48
N ALA A 159 -7.11 20.24 10.70
CA ALA A 159 -6.62 21.50 11.25
C ALA A 159 -5.52 22.13 10.38
N ARG A 160 -4.57 21.32 9.88
CA ARG A 160 -3.55 21.77 8.91
C ARG A 160 -4.15 22.20 7.58
N HIS A 161 -5.21 21.55 7.11
CA HIS A 161 -5.92 21.97 5.90
C HIS A 161 -6.62 23.32 6.10
N LEU A 162 -7.35 23.50 7.20
CA LEU A 162 -8.00 24.76 7.55
C LEU A 162 -6.99 25.90 7.71
N ALA A 163 -5.92 25.67 8.47
CA ALA A 163 -4.85 26.66 8.65
C ALA A 163 -4.27 27.10 7.29
N ARG A 164 -3.97 26.15 6.39
CA ARG A 164 -3.49 26.50 5.04
C ARG A 164 -4.48 27.35 4.25
N LYS A 165 -5.79 27.03 4.32
CA LYS A 165 -6.84 27.77 3.63
C LYS A 165 -7.00 29.20 4.18
N VAL A 166 -6.84 29.37 5.49
CA VAL A 166 -6.93 30.68 6.17
C VAL A 166 -5.67 31.54 5.92
N PHE A 167 -4.48 30.93 5.89
CA PHE A 167 -3.20 31.62 5.71
C PHE A 167 -2.69 31.65 4.26
N GLY A 168 -3.56 31.47 3.26
CA GLY A 168 -3.24 31.70 1.85
C GLY A 168 -2.39 30.64 1.14
N GLY A 169 -2.18 29.46 1.75
CA GLY A 169 -1.45 28.36 1.15
C GLY A 169 -2.28 27.62 0.10
N SER A 170 -2.21 28.08 -1.15
CA SER A 170 -2.78 27.36 -2.29
C SER A 170 -1.83 26.22 -2.67
N ARG A 171 -2.32 24.96 -2.71
CA ARG A 171 -1.72 24.00 -3.64
C ARG A 171 -2.44 24.21 -4.96
N PRO A 172 -1.77 24.65 -6.03
CA PRO A 172 -2.37 24.60 -7.34
C PRO A 172 -2.55 23.11 -7.65
N SER A 173 -3.80 22.68 -7.70
CA SER A 173 -4.17 21.44 -8.37
C SER A 173 -5.23 21.81 -9.39
N ASN A 174 -4.83 22.65 -10.35
CA ASN A 174 -5.56 22.71 -11.59
C ASN A 174 -5.29 21.40 -12.37
N VAL A 175 -6.30 20.91 -13.08
CA VAL A 175 -6.16 19.82 -14.05
C VAL A 175 -5.04 20.14 -15.05
N GLU A 176 -4.89 21.40 -15.48
CA GLU A 176 -3.76 21.80 -16.34
C GLU A 176 -2.39 21.54 -15.70
N ASP A 177 -2.19 21.77 -14.40
CA ASP A 177 -0.88 21.57 -13.75
C ASP A 177 -0.48 20.08 -13.74
N VAL A 178 -1.48 19.21 -13.54
CA VAL A 178 -1.29 17.76 -13.59
C VAL A 178 -0.95 17.33 -15.02
N LEU A 179 -1.67 17.85 -16.02
CA LEU A 179 -1.42 17.53 -17.43
C LEU A 179 -0.02 17.99 -17.88
N VAL A 180 0.44 19.17 -17.44
CA VAL A 180 1.78 19.68 -17.76
C VAL A 180 2.89 18.83 -17.12
N HIS A 181 2.67 18.31 -15.91
CA HIS A 181 3.66 17.47 -15.23
C HIS A 181 3.85 16.11 -15.92
N TYR A 182 2.79 15.53 -16.47
CA TYR A 182 2.81 14.21 -17.13
C TYR A 182 2.98 14.25 -18.66
N ALA A 183 3.09 15.45 -19.26
CA ALA A 183 3.32 15.62 -20.70
C ALA A 183 4.80 15.69 -21.10
N LYS A 184 5.73 15.55 -20.15
CA LYS A 184 7.18 15.42 -20.38
C LYS A 184 7.63 13.98 -20.25
#